data_AF-A0A969ALQ0-F1
#
_entry.id   AF-A0A969ALQ0-F1
#
_cell.length_a   1.000
_cell.length_b   1.000
_cell.length_c   1.000
_cell.angle_alpha   90.00
_cell.angle_beta   90.00
_cell.angle_gamma   90.00
#
_symmetry.space_group_name_H-M   'P 1'
#
loop_
_entity.id
_entity.type
_entity.pdbx_description
1 polymer ?
#
loop_
_entity_poly.entity_id
_entity_poly.type
_entity_poly.pdbx_seq_one_letter_code
_entity_poly.pdbx_strand_id
1 'polypeptide(L)' 'MEDLHNTETTVKEDSSTNNTQKKVGRPKGKRSNPNYTQISTFINKENYESAKIRLIKEGKKRDFGDLVDELLEQWLSD' A
#
# COMPACT_ATOMS: atom_id res chain seq x y z
N MET A 1 41.42 8.95 39.69
CA MET A 1 40.28 8.43 40.46
C MET A 1 39.17 9.44 40.26
N GLU A 2 38.27 9.05 39.36
CA GLU A 2 36.93 9.59 39.10
C GLU A 2 36.79 11.03 38.60
N ASP A 3 36.70 11.11 37.28
CA ASP A 3 36.01 12.13 36.50
C ASP A 3 34.55 12.29 36.97
N LEU A 4 34.14 13.52 37.30
CA LEU A 4 32.73 13.87 37.44
C LEU A 4 32.37 14.88 36.35
N HIS A 5 31.99 14.33 35.20
CA HIS A 5 31.29 15.07 34.15
C HIS A 5 29.84 15.27 34.59
N ASN A 6 29.45 16.52 34.86
CA ASN A 6 28.06 16.89 35.02
C ASN A 6 27.63 17.74 33.80
N THR A 7 27.16 17.04 32.77
CA THR A 7 26.39 17.58 31.63
C THR A 7 24.97 17.07 31.85
N GLU A 8 23.93 17.87 32.00
CA GLU A 8 23.21 18.57 30.94
C GLU A 8 21.99 19.20 31.62
N THR A 9 21.71 20.48 31.39
CA THR A 9 20.35 21.02 31.19
C THR A 9 20.49 22.47 30.78
N THR A 10 20.50 22.72 29.47
CA THR A 10 20.10 24.00 28.90
C THR A 10 19.13 23.69 27.78
N VAL A 11 17.85 23.84 28.07
CA VAL A 11 16.74 23.77 27.11
C VAL A 11 16.65 25.12 26.39
N LYS A 12 17.04 25.17 25.11
CA LYS A 12 16.67 26.13 24.04
C LYS A 12 17.03 25.42 22.72
N GLU A 13 16.25 25.35 21.65
CA GLU A 13 15.17 26.17 21.11
C GLU A 13 14.49 25.32 20.01
N ASP A 14 13.17 25.41 19.89
CA ASP A 14 12.40 24.88 18.77
C ASP A 14 12.89 25.48 17.44
N SER A 15 13.48 24.66 16.58
CA SER A 15 13.56 24.93 15.14
C SER A 15 14.00 23.70 14.37
N SER A 16 13.04 22.81 14.09
CA SER A 16 13.18 21.84 13.01
C SER A 16 11.93 21.93 12.15
N THR A 17 11.86 22.98 11.35
CA THR A 17 10.98 23.10 10.20
C THR A 17 11.31 21.95 9.25
N ASN A 18 10.72 20.77 9.48
CA ASN A 18 10.84 19.63 8.58
C ASN A 18 10.02 19.94 7.32
N ASN A 19 10.62 20.75 6.46
CA ASN A 19 10.21 20.96 5.09
C ASN A 19 10.49 19.66 4.31
N THR A 20 9.67 18.63 4.55
CA THR A 20 9.66 17.44 3.69
C THR A 20 8.98 17.83 2.39
N GLN A 21 9.74 18.43 1.48
CA GLN A 21 9.38 18.47 0.07
C GLN A 21 9.16 17.02 -0.37
N LYS A 22 7.89 16.59 -0.40
CA LYS A 22 7.52 15.22 -0.77
C LYS A 22 8.03 14.97 -2.18
N LYS A 23 8.94 14.02 -2.32
CA LYS A 23 9.44 13.54 -3.61
C LYS A 23 8.25 13.31 -4.54
N VAL A 24 8.26 13.98 -5.70
CA VAL A 24 7.28 13.82 -6.78
C VAL A 24 7.51 12.46 -7.43
N GLY A 25 7.11 11.40 -6.72
CA GLY A 25 7.11 10.03 -7.22
C GLY A 25 5.76 9.66 -7.82
N ARG A 26 5.72 8.56 -8.58
CA ARG A 26 4.46 7.96 -9.03
C ARG A 26 3.54 7.79 -7.81
N PRO A 27 2.23 8.10 -7.92
CA PRO A 27 1.30 7.89 -6.82
C PRO A 27 1.40 6.46 -6.28
N LYS A 28 1.27 6.36 -4.96
CA LYS A 28 1.24 5.09 -4.23
C LYS A 28 0.14 4.19 -4.81
N GLY A 29 0.53 3.01 -5.30
CA GLY A 29 -0.40 2.02 -5.84
C GLY A 29 -0.92 1.06 -4.77
N LYS A 30 -1.73 0.07 -5.18
CA LYS A 30 -2.32 -0.97 -4.29
C LYS A 30 -1.29 -1.63 -3.37
N ARG A 31 -0.09 -1.92 -3.88
CA ARG A 31 1.01 -2.52 -3.10
C ARG A 31 1.47 -1.72 -1.88
N SER A 32 1.20 -0.41 -1.86
CA SER A 32 1.59 0.49 -0.76
C SER A 32 0.40 0.95 0.08
N ASN A 33 -0.80 0.44 -0.21
CA ASN A 33 -2.01 0.73 0.54
C ASN A 33 -2.19 -0.38 1.60
N PRO A 34 -2.24 -0.04 2.91
CA PRO A 34 -2.35 -1.03 3.98
C PRO A 34 -3.68 -1.80 4.00
N ASN A 35 -4.70 -1.34 3.28
CA ASN A 35 -6.00 -2.03 3.18
C ASN A 35 -5.97 -3.20 2.18
N TYR A 36 -4.89 -3.38 1.42
CA TYR A 36 -4.74 -4.48 0.46
C TYR A 36 -3.66 -5.45 0.92
N THR A 37 -3.97 -6.75 0.84
CA THR A 37 -2.99 -7.83 1.06
C THR A 37 -2.66 -8.49 -0.27
N GLN A 38 -1.37 -8.63 -0.60
CA GLN A 38 -0.94 -9.37 -1.78
C GLN A 38 -0.97 -10.88 -1.49
N ILE A 39 -1.74 -11.63 -2.28
CA ILE A 39 -1.85 -13.09 -2.19
C ILE A 39 -1.35 -13.76 -3.48
N SER A 40 -0.92 -15.00 -3.36
CA SER A 40 -0.54 -15.87 -4.49
C SER A 40 -1.30 -17.20 -4.36
N THR A 41 -2.03 -17.61 -5.39
CA THR A 41 -2.79 -18.86 -5.40
C THR A 41 -2.89 -19.44 -6.81
N PHE A 42 -3.20 -20.72 -6.92
CA PHE A 42 -3.48 -21.37 -8.20
C PHE A 42 -4.97 -21.27 -8.54
N ILE A 43 -5.25 -20.94 -9.78
CA ILE A 43 -6.61 -20.94 -10.35
C ILE A 43 -6.58 -21.64 -11.70
N ASN A 44 -7.76 -22.06 -12.18
CA ASN A 44 -7.87 -22.65 -13.51
C ASN A 44 -7.37 -21.65 -14.58
N LYS A 45 -6.47 -22.11 -15.45
CA LYS A 45 -5.83 -21.29 -16.47
C LYS A 45 -6.83 -20.67 -17.44
N GLU A 46 -7.81 -21.45 -17.90
CA GLU A 46 -8.81 -20.98 -18.86
C GLU A 46 -9.70 -19.90 -18.24
N ASN A 47 -10.09 -20.07 -16.98
CA ASN A 47 -10.85 -19.06 -16.24
C ASN A 47 -10.06 -17.76 -16.10
N TYR A 48 -8.78 -17.83 -15.76
CA TYR A 48 -7.91 -16.67 -15.62
C TYR A 48 -7.76 -15.87 -16.93
N GLU A 49 -7.44 -16.55 -18.03
CA GLU A 49 -7.28 -15.90 -19.33
C GLU A 49 -8.60 -15.32 -19.85
N SER A 50 -9.70 -16.06 -19.69
CA SER A 50 -11.04 -15.59 -20.08
C SER A 50 -11.45 -14.35 -19.27
N ALA A 51 -11.21 -14.34 -17.95
CA ALA A 51 -11.47 -13.20 -17.10
C ALA A 51 -10.65 -11.98 -17.52
N LYS A 52 -9.35 -12.15 -17.79
CA LYS A 52 -8.50 -11.06 -18.31
C LYS A 52 -8.99 -10.49 -19.62
N ILE A 53 -9.35 -11.33 -20.59
CA ILE A 53 -9.87 -10.88 -21.89
C ILE A 53 -11.14 -10.06 -21.68
N ARG A 54 -12.04 -10.54 -20.82
CA ARG A 54 -13.28 -9.83 -20.50
C ARG A 54 -13.01 -8.47 -19.85
N LEU A 55 -12.10 -8.42 -18.87
CA LEU A 55 -11.71 -7.17 -18.21
C LEU A 55 -11.12 -6.15 -19.19
N ILE A 56 -10.29 -6.59 -20.14
CA ILE A 56 -9.76 -5.71 -21.19
C ILE A 56 -10.88 -5.14 -22.06
N LYS A 57 -11.88 -5.98 -22.42
CA LYS A 57 -13.05 -5.55 -23.21
C LYS A 57 -13.96 -4.57 -22.46
N GLU A 58 -14.10 -4.73 -21.14
CA GLU A 58 -14.85 -3.81 -20.26
C GLU A 58 -14.15 -2.44 -20.08
N GLY A 59 -12.84 -2.38 -20.36
CA GLY A 59 -12.00 -1.19 -20.26
C GLY A 59 -11.22 -1.10 -18.95
N LYS A 60 -10.36 -0.08 -18.83
CA LYS A 60 -9.38 0.07 -17.71
C LYS A 60 -9.99 0.53 -16.38
N LYS A 61 -11.23 0.14 -16.07
CA LYS A 61 -11.92 0.54 -14.84
C LYS A 61 -11.52 -0.30 -13.63
N ARG A 62 -11.16 -1.56 -13.84
CA ARG A 62 -10.82 -2.51 -12.78
C ARG A 62 -9.80 -3.53 -13.28
N ASP A 63 -9.01 -4.08 -12.37
CA ASP A 63 -8.09 -5.19 -12.64
C ASP A 63 -8.62 -6.52 -12.10
N PHE A 64 -7.84 -7.60 -12.28
CA PHE A 64 -8.21 -8.92 -11.81
C PHE A 64 -8.34 -9.00 -10.28
N GLY A 65 -7.55 -8.22 -9.55
CA GLY A 65 -7.64 -8.15 -8.10
C GLY A 65 -8.95 -7.52 -7.64
N ASP A 66 -9.39 -6.45 -8.31
CA ASP A 66 -10.71 -5.84 -8.05
C ASP A 66 -11.85 -6.83 -8.28
N LEU A 67 -11.79 -7.62 -9.36
CA LEU A 67 -12.78 -8.66 -9.63
C LEU A 67 -12.83 -9.72 -8.51
N VAL A 68 -11.67 -10.15 -8.01
CA VAL A 68 -11.62 -11.12 -6.91
C VAL A 68 -12.16 -10.51 -5.62
N ASP A 69 -11.86 -9.24 -5.34
CA ASP A 69 -12.35 -8.52 -4.17
C ASP A 69 -13.89 -8.44 -4.18
N GLU A 70 -14.50 -8.02 -5.29
CA GLU A 70 -15.96 -7.98 -5.47
C GLU A 70 -16.61 -9.37 -5.25
N LEU A 71 -16.00 -10.44 -5.76
CA LEU A 71 -16.51 -11.81 -5.58
C LEU A 71 -16.40 -12.28 -4.12
N LEU A 72 -15.34 -11.87 -3.42
CA LEU A 72 -15.17 -12.18 -1.99
C LEU A 72 -16.15 -11.38 -1.13
N GLU A 73 -16.35 -10.09 -1.41
CA GLU A 73 -17.36 -9.26 -0.76
C GLU A 73 -18.76 -9.86 -0.94
N GLN A 74 -19.10 -10.27 -2.16
CA GLN A 74 -20.36 -10.93 -2.45
C GLN A 74 -20.51 -12.23 -1.64
N TRP A 75 -19.45 -13.05 -1.58
CA TRP A 75 -19.47 -14.31 -0.82
C TRP A 75 -19.56 -14.10 0.70
N LEU A 76 -18.97 -13.03 1.24
CA LEU A 76 -18.98 -12.68 2.66
C LEU A 76 -20.26 -11.94 3.11
N SER A 77 -21.10 -11.53 2.17
CA SER A 77 -22.35 -10.81 2.45
C SER A 77 -23.54 -11.72 2.75
N ASP A 78 -23.32 -13.04 2.69
CA ASP A 78 -24.27 -14.09 3.10
C ASP A 78 -24.20 -14.34 4.62
#